data_AF-A0A971IFE2-F1
#
_entry.id   AF-A0A971IFE2-F1
#
_cell.length_a   1.000
_cell.length_b   1.000
_cell.length_c   1.000
_cell.angle_alpha   90.00
_cell.angle_beta   90.00
_cell.angle_gamma   90.00
#
_symmetry.space_group_name_H-M   'P 1'
#
loop_
_entity.id
_entity.type
_entity.pdbx_description
1 polymer ?
#
loop_
_entity_poly.entity_id
_entity_poly.type
_entity_poly.pdbx_seq_one_letter_code
_entity_poly.pdbx_strand_id
1 'polypeptide(L)'
;TLVTSYRQLQELRPYYRFLDADVDRYTVNGVYRQTMLSPRELNIEGLPPQAQTWVNQHITYTHGFGVVMSAVNQVTADGSPDFLVQDIPPVSAAPTLKIDQPRIYFGERGTDYTLVNTTQAEFDYPGASGDVYTEGYDGSGGVPIAPLLNRLAFAVRYGTIKFFTTSAITGESRLIFRNNIRERIETAAPFLALDPDPYMTIAGGRLWWIQDAYTVTTRYPYSTPEAGFNYIRNSVKVVVDAYNGSMAFYVWDEEDPLLKTYRRVFPELFTPRSEMPRELLEHVRYPEGLFDIQAQVWTTYHVDGPDILYNKGDQWMIPEGVSLDGGGPMQAYYVIMRLPGEAKEEFLLMIPFVPNGRQNMIAWLGARSDVPVYGTALNYIFSKSTTVFGPNQVESVINQDPEISAQRTLWGQQGSEVILGNLLVVPIDDSLLYVQPLYLQSHETQLPQLKRVIVFYRAPAPAGREGDAKQVVAMRPTLGEALTAAFGEDVGDGETEGETPSGPEAGGGAGAGGGLSPEARALIARAGREFDAAQDALRAGDFAEYGRRMQALEEALTDLQRLRKE
;
A
#
# COMPACT_ATOMS: atom_id res chain seq x y z
N THR A 1 2.68 0.30 -11.14
CA THR A 1 4.09 -0.13 -11.08
C THR A 1 4.28 -1.46 -10.36
N LEU A 2 3.94 -1.57 -9.06
CA LEU A 2 4.21 -2.80 -8.29
C LEU A 2 3.53 -4.05 -8.83
N VAL A 3 2.24 -3.97 -9.18
CA VAL A 3 1.50 -5.08 -9.81
C VAL A 3 2.21 -5.57 -11.07
N THR A 4 2.75 -4.67 -11.88
CA THR A 4 3.53 -5.04 -13.07
C THR A 4 4.80 -5.79 -12.69
N SER A 5 5.52 -5.35 -11.66
CA SER A 5 6.68 -6.06 -11.13
C SER A 5 6.31 -7.45 -10.61
N TYR A 6 5.19 -7.60 -9.90
CA TYR A 6 4.69 -8.90 -9.45
C TYR A 6 4.33 -9.80 -10.64
N ARG A 7 3.69 -9.26 -11.68
CA ARG A 7 3.37 -10.01 -12.89
C ARG A 7 4.64 -10.55 -13.58
N GLN A 8 5.64 -9.70 -13.75
CA GLN A 8 6.90 -10.09 -14.40
C GLN A 8 7.74 -11.07 -13.58
N LEU A 9 7.81 -10.89 -12.25
CA LEU A 9 8.69 -11.67 -11.38
C LEU A 9 8.04 -12.92 -10.80
N GLN A 10 6.71 -12.91 -10.60
CA GLN A 10 6.02 -13.86 -9.72
C GLN A 10 4.73 -14.45 -10.32
N GLU A 11 4.28 -14.05 -11.52
CA GLU A 11 3.11 -14.66 -12.18
C GLU A 11 3.42 -16.08 -12.62
N LEU A 12 4.65 -16.30 -13.12
CA LEU A 12 5.25 -17.57 -13.57
C LEU A 12 4.54 -18.25 -14.74
N ARG A 13 3.21 -18.08 -14.88
CA ARG A 13 2.33 -18.71 -15.87
C ARG A 13 1.14 -17.82 -16.20
N PRO A 14 0.69 -17.76 -17.47
CA PRO A 14 -0.36 -16.83 -17.92
C PRO A 14 -1.75 -17.13 -17.33
N TYR A 15 -1.96 -18.34 -16.81
CA TYR A 15 -3.20 -18.74 -16.16
C TYR A 15 -3.30 -18.28 -14.70
N TYR A 16 -2.32 -17.55 -14.19
CA TYR A 16 -2.44 -16.77 -12.97
C TYR A 16 -2.47 -15.28 -13.30
N ARG A 17 -3.02 -14.48 -12.39
CA ARG A 17 -3.04 -13.03 -12.52
C ARG A 17 -3.04 -12.35 -11.16
N PHE A 18 -2.22 -11.32 -11.04
CA PHE A 18 -2.34 -10.30 -10.00
C PHE A 18 -3.21 -9.16 -10.54
N LEU A 19 -4.33 -8.85 -9.88
CA LEU A 19 -5.27 -7.83 -10.37
C LEU A 19 -4.81 -6.44 -9.93
N ASP A 20 -4.60 -6.28 -8.64
CA ASP A 20 -4.21 -5.06 -7.95
C ASP A 20 -3.14 -5.36 -6.88
N ALA A 21 -2.82 -4.38 -6.03
CA ALA A 21 -1.95 -4.57 -4.88
C ALA A 21 -2.50 -3.79 -3.68
N ASP A 22 -2.82 -4.53 -2.63
CA ASP A 22 -3.39 -4.00 -1.39
C ASP A 22 -2.30 -3.48 -0.46
N VAL A 23 -2.54 -2.33 0.16
CA VAL A 23 -1.71 -1.83 1.26
C VAL A 23 -2.26 -2.33 2.59
N ASP A 24 -1.36 -2.90 3.41
CA ASP A 24 -1.65 -3.37 4.76
C ASP A 24 -0.39 -3.18 5.64
N ARG A 25 -0.43 -3.71 6.87
CA ARG A 25 0.68 -3.72 7.81
C ARG A 25 0.83 -5.08 8.46
N TYR A 26 2.08 -5.47 8.71
CA TYR A 26 2.40 -6.69 9.43
C TYR A 26 3.54 -6.43 10.40
N THR A 27 3.56 -7.18 11.50
CA THR A 27 4.75 -7.28 12.34
C THR A 27 5.63 -8.41 11.80
N VAL A 28 6.74 -8.04 11.16
CA VAL A 28 7.69 -8.96 10.55
C VAL A 28 8.98 -8.92 11.36
N ASN A 29 9.36 -10.05 11.96
CA ASN A 29 10.55 -10.15 12.81
C ASN A 29 10.59 -9.08 13.93
N GLY A 30 9.44 -8.76 14.52
CA GLY A 30 9.31 -7.77 15.60
C GLY A 30 9.23 -6.30 15.12
N VAL A 31 9.30 -6.05 13.81
CA VAL A 31 9.19 -4.70 13.25
C VAL A 31 7.82 -4.51 12.64
N TYR A 32 7.09 -3.48 13.09
CA TYR A 32 5.83 -3.04 12.50
C TYR A 32 6.11 -2.36 11.16
N ARG A 33 5.62 -2.93 10.06
CA ARG A 33 5.96 -2.48 8.71
C ARG A 33 4.75 -2.43 7.82
N GLN A 34 4.75 -1.42 6.95
CA GLN A 34 3.79 -1.32 5.86
C GLN A 34 4.21 -2.28 4.74
N THR A 35 3.24 -3.04 4.25
CA THR A 35 3.41 -4.05 3.21
C THR A 35 2.44 -3.80 2.08
N MET A 36 2.81 -4.25 0.88
CA MET A 36 1.87 -4.39 -0.22
C MET A 36 1.77 -5.86 -0.59
N LEU A 37 0.54 -6.36 -0.77
CA LEU A 37 0.32 -7.76 -1.14
C LEU A 37 -0.69 -7.88 -2.28
N SER A 38 -0.59 -8.96 -3.04
CA SER A 38 -1.49 -9.24 -4.15
C SER A 38 -1.76 -10.73 -4.25
N PRO A 39 -3.03 -11.16 -4.33
CA PRO A 39 -3.37 -12.56 -4.52
C PRO A 39 -3.09 -13.03 -5.94
N ARG A 40 -2.57 -14.26 -6.03
CA ARG A 40 -2.35 -14.93 -7.31
C ARG A 40 -3.63 -15.62 -7.74
N GLU A 41 -4.52 -14.88 -8.39
CA GLU A 41 -5.83 -15.38 -8.83
C GLU A 41 -5.77 -16.20 -10.10
N LEU A 42 -6.76 -17.08 -10.28
CA LEU A 42 -6.90 -17.87 -11.48
C LEU A 42 -7.35 -17.03 -12.67
N ASN A 43 -6.69 -17.22 -13.80
CA ASN A 43 -7.00 -16.59 -15.07
C ASN A 43 -7.18 -17.61 -16.18
N ILE A 44 -8.39 -18.17 -16.30
CA ILE A 44 -8.73 -19.17 -17.33
C ILE A 44 -8.48 -18.66 -18.76
N GLU A 45 -8.68 -17.36 -19.02
CA GLU A 45 -8.44 -16.75 -20.33
C GLU A 45 -6.96 -16.78 -20.74
N GLY A 46 -6.05 -16.92 -19.77
CA GLY A 46 -4.61 -17.06 -20.02
C GLY A 46 -4.18 -18.44 -20.52
N LEU A 47 -5.08 -19.44 -20.50
CA LEU A 47 -4.82 -20.73 -21.14
C LEU A 47 -4.86 -20.59 -22.67
N PRO A 48 -4.01 -21.33 -23.41
CA PRO A 48 -4.10 -21.40 -24.87
C PRO A 48 -5.52 -21.76 -25.32
N PRO A 49 -6.04 -21.20 -26.43
CA PRO A 49 -7.42 -21.47 -26.88
C PRO A 49 -7.75 -22.96 -27.03
N GLN A 50 -6.79 -23.79 -27.44
CA GLN A 50 -6.97 -25.24 -27.57
C GLN A 50 -7.02 -25.96 -26.21
N ALA A 51 -6.45 -25.35 -25.17
CA ALA A 51 -6.45 -25.86 -23.80
C ALA A 51 -7.64 -25.35 -22.97
N GLN A 52 -8.42 -24.39 -23.46
CA GLN A 52 -9.67 -23.92 -22.84
C GLN A 52 -10.83 -24.91 -23.05
N THR A 53 -10.58 -26.18 -22.75
CA THR A 53 -11.60 -27.23 -22.78
C THR A 53 -12.48 -27.16 -21.55
N TRP A 54 -13.72 -27.68 -21.64
CA TRP A 54 -14.65 -27.75 -20.50
C TRP A 54 -14.02 -28.40 -19.25
N VAL A 55 -13.20 -29.44 -19.44
CA VAL A 55 -12.50 -30.10 -18.32
C VAL A 55 -11.50 -29.15 -17.68
N ASN A 56 -10.68 -28.45 -18.46
CA ASN A 56 -9.71 -27.52 -17.90
C ASN A 56 -10.38 -26.34 -17.20
N GLN A 57 -11.44 -25.79 -17.78
CA GLN A 57 -12.14 -24.62 -17.24
C GLN A 57 -12.92 -24.92 -15.95
N HIS A 58 -13.42 -26.15 -15.77
CA HIS A 58 -14.34 -26.46 -14.69
C HIS A 58 -13.89 -27.59 -13.77
N ILE A 59 -12.79 -28.29 -14.04
CA ILE A 59 -12.34 -29.44 -13.24
C ILE A 59 -10.84 -29.35 -12.92
N THR A 60 -10.00 -29.03 -13.91
CA THR A 60 -8.54 -29.01 -13.69
C THR A 60 -8.09 -27.70 -13.04
N TYR A 61 -8.40 -26.56 -13.66
CA TYR A 61 -7.99 -25.24 -13.16
C TYR A 61 -9.13 -24.65 -12.35
N THR A 62 -9.08 -24.83 -11.04
CA THR A 62 -10.22 -24.57 -10.14
C THR A 62 -10.01 -23.38 -9.21
N HIS A 63 -8.76 -23.03 -8.92
CA HIS A 63 -8.39 -22.03 -7.91
C HIS A 63 -7.10 -21.27 -8.29
N GLY A 64 -6.93 -20.08 -7.72
CA GLY A 64 -5.65 -19.36 -7.67
C GLY A 64 -4.78 -19.88 -6.53
N PHE A 65 -3.52 -19.44 -6.41
CA PHE A 65 -2.59 -20.06 -5.46
C PHE A 65 -1.60 -19.08 -4.80
N GLY A 66 -1.90 -18.75 -3.55
CA GLY A 66 -1.07 -17.94 -2.66
C GLY A 66 -1.16 -16.44 -2.94
N VAL A 67 -0.30 -15.69 -2.25
CA VAL A 67 -0.14 -14.24 -2.44
C VAL A 67 1.35 -13.92 -2.62
N VAL A 68 1.62 -12.78 -3.23
CA VAL A 68 2.95 -12.17 -3.26
C VAL A 68 2.89 -10.93 -2.38
N MET A 69 3.90 -10.74 -1.53
CA MET A 69 3.97 -9.61 -0.60
C MET A 69 5.37 -9.01 -0.61
N SER A 70 5.45 -7.67 -0.59
CA SER A 70 6.70 -6.93 -0.45
C SER A 70 6.58 -5.86 0.63
N ALA A 71 7.72 -5.46 1.18
CA ALA A 71 7.80 -4.24 1.99
C ALA A 71 7.63 -3.01 1.07
N VAL A 72 6.98 -1.94 1.57
CA VAL A 72 6.75 -0.72 0.77
C VAL A 72 8.00 0.15 0.62
N ASN A 73 8.91 0.08 1.60
CA ASN A 73 10.08 0.96 1.69
C ASN A 73 11.41 0.26 1.41
N GLN A 74 11.40 -0.98 0.91
CA GLN A 74 12.60 -1.78 0.67
C GLN A 74 12.61 -2.35 -0.75
N VAL A 75 13.79 -2.30 -1.36
CA VAL A 75 14.07 -2.88 -2.67
C VAL A 75 15.40 -3.63 -2.61
N THR A 76 15.55 -4.61 -3.47
CA THR A 76 16.79 -5.34 -3.68
C THR A 76 17.82 -4.46 -4.43
N ALA A 77 19.07 -4.91 -4.50
CA ALA A 77 20.17 -4.13 -5.10
C ALA A 77 19.95 -3.74 -6.57
N ASP A 78 19.16 -4.52 -7.32
CA ASP A 78 18.77 -4.24 -8.71
C ASP A 78 17.57 -3.30 -8.85
N GLY A 79 16.91 -2.96 -7.73
CA GLY A 79 15.73 -2.10 -7.68
C GLY A 79 14.40 -2.84 -7.76
N SER A 80 14.41 -4.17 -7.65
CA SER A 80 13.20 -4.99 -7.60
C SER A 80 12.56 -4.96 -6.19
N PRO A 81 11.26 -5.25 -6.04
CA PRO A 81 10.62 -5.29 -4.73
C PRO A 81 11.30 -6.29 -3.78
N ASP A 82 11.47 -5.91 -2.51
CA ASP A 82 11.95 -6.84 -1.48
C ASP A 82 10.80 -7.71 -0.97
N PHE A 83 10.78 -8.97 -1.40
CA PHE A 83 9.67 -9.89 -1.15
C PHE A 83 9.70 -10.47 0.27
N LEU A 84 8.57 -10.34 0.95
CA LEU A 84 8.27 -10.97 2.24
C LEU A 84 7.53 -12.30 2.06
N VAL A 85 6.76 -12.44 0.98
CA VAL A 85 6.15 -13.69 0.52
C VAL A 85 6.32 -13.78 -0.99
N GLN A 86 6.89 -14.87 -1.48
CA GLN A 86 7.14 -15.08 -2.92
C GLN A 86 7.04 -16.56 -3.31
N ASP A 87 7.19 -16.82 -4.60
CA ASP A 87 7.22 -18.13 -5.25
C ASP A 87 5.89 -18.90 -5.22
N ILE A 88 5.93 -20.10 -5.81
CA ILE A 88 4.84 -21.08 -5.84
C ILE A 88 5.44 -22.49 -5.64
N PRO A 89 5.16 -23.17 -4.51
CA PRO A 89 4.30 -22.74 -3.40
C PRO A 89 4.89 -21.54 -2.64
N PRO A 90 4.05 -20.73 -1.96
CA PRO A 90 4.52 -19.53 -1.27
C PRO A 90 5.57 -19.82 -0.18
N VAL A 91 6.66 -19.05 -0.22
CA VAL A 91 7.72 -19.02 0.79
C VAL A 91 7.65 -17.70 1.54
N SER A 92 7.53 -17.78 2.86
CA SER A 92 7.39 -16.62 3.74
C SER A 92 8.70 -16.29 4.47
N ALA A 93 9.07 -15.02 4.48
CA ALA A 93 10.27 -14.52 5.17
C ALA A 93 10.13 -14.49 6.71
N ALA A 94 8.91 -14.61 7.24
CA ALA A 94 8.65 -14.64 8.67
C ALA A 94 7.51 -15.62 9.01
N PRO A 95 7.52 -16.22 10.22
CA PRO A 95 6.45 -17.12 10.69
C PRO A 95 5.06 -16.48 10.72
N THR A 96 4.98 -15.17 10.98
CA THR A 96 3.70 -14.42 10.99
C THR A 96 3.05 -14.32 9.60
N LEU A 97 3.81 -14.57 8.54
CA LEU A 97 3.36 -14.53 7.15
C LEU A 97 3.17 -15.94 6.55
N LYS A 98 3.26 -16.98 7.38
CA LYS A 98 3.14 -18.36 6.90
C LYS A 98 1.73 -18.61 6.36
N ILE A 99 1.64 -19.28 5.22
CA ILE A 99 0.38 -19.66 4.58
C ILE A 99 0.30 -21.18 4.55
N ASP A 100 -0.60 -21.75 5.35
CA ASP A 100 -0.84 -23.19 5.42
C ASP A 100 -1.86 -23.65 4.36
N GLN A 101 -2.83 -22.78 4.02
CA GLN A 101 -3.80 -23.02 2.95
C GLN A 101 -3.72 -21.90 1.90
N PRO A 102 -2.93 -22.09 0.81
CA PRO A 102 -2.72 -21.08 -0.22
C PRO A 102 -3.80 -21.07 -1.32
N ARG A 103 -4.69 -22.06 -1.40
CA ARG A 103 -5.64 -22.16 -2.52
C ARG A 103 -6.76 -21.11 -2.42
N ILE A 104 -6.99 -20.38 -3.51
CA ILE A 104 -7.97 -19.30 -3.63
C ILE A 104 -9.09 -19.75 -4.57
N TYR A 105 -10.15 -20.35 -4.02
CA TYR A 105 -11.34 -20.74 -4.78
C TYR A 105 -12.29 -19.56 -4.99
N PHE A 106 -12.26 -18.59 -4.07
CA PHE A 106 -13.08 -17.38 -4.06
C PHE A 106 -12.16 -16.15 -4.13
N GLY A 107 -12.34 -15.33 -5.16
CA GLY A 107 -11.50 -14.16 -5.45
C GLY A 107 -12.28 -13.10 -6.20
N GLU A 108 -11.60 -12.10 -6.75
CA GLU A 108 -12.20 -11.00 -7.48
C GLU A 108 -12.42 -11.26 -8.97
N ARG A 109 -11.65 -12.15 -9.61
CA ARG A 109 -11.87 -12.46 -11.04
C ARG A 109 -13.07 -13.38 -11.25
N GLY A 110 -13.29 -14.31 -10.32
CA GLY A 110 -14.35 -15.32 -10.38
C GLY A 110 -14.29 -16.23 -11.63
N THR A 111 -15.12 -17.25 -11.64
CA THR A 111 -15.39 -18.14 -12.78
C THR A 111 -16.90 -18.42 -12.84
N ASP A 112 -17.41 -18.90 -13.98
CA ASP A 112 -18.84 -19.24 -14.10
C ASP A 112 -19.27 -20.28 -13.06
N TYR A 113 -18.50 -21.38 -13.01
CA TYR A 113 -18.56 -22.42 -11.99
C TYR A 113 -17.32 -23.31 -12.08
N THR A 114 -17.10 -24.05 -11.00
CA THR A 114 -16.03 -25.03 -10.86
C THR A 114 -16.57 -26.28 -10.15
N LEU A 115 -16.14 -27.46 -10.59
CA LEU A 115 -16.44 -28.74 -9.99
C LEU A 115 -15.23 -29.20 -9.19
N VAL A 116 -15.45 -29.43 -7.90
CA VAL A 116 -14.44 -29.95 -6.97
C VAL A 116 -14.82 -31.35 -6.51
N ASN A 117 -13.86 -32.09 -5.95
CA ASN A 117 -14.04 -33.49 -5.53
C ASN A 117 -14.55 -34.37 -6.69
N THR A 118 -13.91 -34.22 -7.85
CA THR A 118 -14.19 -35.02 -9.05
C THR A 118 -13.26 -36.23 -9.12
N THR A 119 -13.40 -37.09 -10.14
CA THR A 119 -12.43 -38.18 -10.36
C THR A 119 -11.08 -37.71 -10.92
N GLN A 120 -10.98 -36.44 -11.32
CA GLN A 120 -9.75 -35.82 -11.80
C GLN A 120 -9.21 -34.89 -10.71
N ALA A 121 -7.88 -34.93 -10.53
CA ALA A 121 -7.20 -34.07 -9.59
C ALA A 121 -7.20 -32.61 -10.09
N GLU A 122 -7.28 -31.68 -9.14
CA GLU A 122 -7.26 -30.25 -9.40
C GLU A 122 -5.81 -29.79 -9.46
N PHE A 123 -5.47 -28.90 -10.39
CA PHE A 123 -4.13 -28.37 -10.53
C PHE A 123 -3.85 -27.34 -9.45
N ASP A 124 -2.77 -27.53 -8.68
CA ASP A 124 -2.32 -26.61 -7.63
C ASP A 124 -1.30 -25.61 -8.20
N TYR A 125 -0.15 -26.09 -8.71
CA TYR A 125 0.92 -25.24 -9.26
C TYR A 125 1.95 -26.02 -10.09
N PRO A 126 2.76 -25.35 -10.94
CA PRO A 126 3.83 -26.02 -11.68
C PRO A 126 5.06 -26.23 -10.77
N GLY A 127 5.37 -27.48 -10.43
CA GLY A 127 6.54 -27.83 -9.62
C GLY A 127 7.82 -28.03 -10.44
N ALA A 128 8.97 -28.10 -9.76
CA ALA A 128 10.29 -28.27 -10.39
C ALA A 128 10.44 -29.60 -11.16
N SER A 129 9.68 -30.63 -10.78
CA SER A 129 9.72 -31.98 -11.39
C SER A 129 8.45 -32.33 -12.18
N GLY A 130 7.56 -31.35 -12.37
CA GLY A 130 6.26 -31.54 -12.99
C GLY A 130 5.15 -30.81 -12.24
N ASP A 131 3.98 -30.78 -12.87
CA ASP A 131 2.77 -30.17 -12.33
C ASP A 131 2.33 -30.88 -11.04
N VAL A 132 1.99 -30.08 -10.02
CA VAL A 132 1.48 -30.55 -8.73
C VAL A 132 -0.03 -30.42 -8.73
N TYR A 133 -0.70 -31.48 -8.27
CA TYR A 133 -2.16 -31.57 -8.22
C TYR A 133 -2.62 -31.93 -6.81
N THR A 134 -3.81 -31.45 -6.44
CA THR A 134 -4.53 -31.89 -5.24
C THR A 134 -5.63 -32.88 -5.63
N GLU A 135 -5.74 -33.97 -4.88
CA GLU A 135 -6.76 -35.01 -5.13
C GLU A 135 -8.12 -34.66 -4.52
N GLY A 136 -8.23 -33.54 -3.81
CA GLY A 136 -9.51 -33.13 -3.24
C GLY A 136 -9.55 -31.73 -2.64
N TYR A 137 -10.78 -31.31 -2.40
CA TYR A 137 -11.22 -30.11 -1.72
C TYR A 137 -11.91 -30.52 -0.41
N ASP A 138 -11.25 -30.25 0.71
CA ASP A 138 -11.74 -30.54 2.06
C ASP A 138 -12.59 -29.38 2.65
N GLY A 139 -12.76 -28.30 1.87
CA GLY A 139 -13.58 -27.17 2.24
C GLY A 139 -15.09 -27.43 2.17
N SER A 140 -15.85 -26.50 2.74
CA SER A 140 -17.32 -26.57 2.77
C SER A 140 -18.00 -25.83 1.60
N GLY A 141 -17.22 -25.18 0.74
CA GLY A 141 -17.72 -24.37 -0.38
C GLY A 141 -18.50 -25.15 -1.42
N GLY A 142 -19.35 -24.45 -2.16
CA GLY A 142 -20.16 -25.02 -3.24
C GLY A 142 -21.34 -25.89 -2.78
N VAL A 143 -22.14 -26.32 -3.75
CA VAL A 143 -23.37 -27.10 -3.54
C VAL A 143 -23.15 -28.54 -4.03
N PRO A 144 -23.58 -29.57 -3.29
CA PRO A 144 -23.51 -30.96 -3.74
C PRO A 144 -24.22 -31.13 -5.10
N ILE A 145 -23.50 -31.67 -6.07
CA ILE A 145 -24.03 -31.85 -7.42
C ILE A 145 -24.54 -33.28 -7.66
N ALA A 146 -24.24 -34.24 -6.79
CA ALA A 146 -24.71 -35.63 -6.96
C ALA A 146 -26.24 -35.78 -7.08
N PRO A 147 -27.08 -35.05 -6.33
CA PRO A 147 -28.53 -35.17 -6.45
C PRO A 147 -29.02 -34.82 -7.86
N LEU A 148 -29.88 -35.67 -8.43
CA LEU A 148 -30.34 -35.53 -9.83
C LEU A 148 -31.03 -34.19 -10.10
N LEU A 149 -31.79 -33.68 -9.13
CA LEU A 149 -32.47 -32.39 -9.25
C LEU A 149 -31.48 -31.23 -9.28
N ASN A 150 -30.41 -31.28 -8.48
CA ASN A 150 -29.34 -30.28 -8.51
C ASN A 150 -28.61 -30.32 -9.85
N ARG A 151 -28.28 -31.52 -10.37
CA ARG A 151 -27.70 -31.69 -11.71
C ARG A 151 -28.57 -31.06 -12.79
N LEU A 152 -29.87 -31.32 -12.76
CA LEU A 152 -30.82 -30.77 -13.72
C LEU A 152 -30.89 -29.24 -13.62
N ALA A 153 -30.99 -28.69 -12.40
CA ALA A 153 -31.04 -27.25 -12.19
C ALA A 153 -29.77 -26.55 -12.71
N PHE A 154 -28.58 -27.10 -12.42
CA PHE A 154 -27.33 -26.57 -12.93
C PHE A 154 -27.19 -26.76 -14.45
N ALA A 155 -27.63 -27.88 -15.01
CA ALA A 155 -27.65 -28.11 -16.46
C ALA A 155 -28.51 -27.08 -17.19
N VAL A 156 -29.67 -26.72 -16.63
CA VAL A 156 -30.52 -25.66 -17.17
C VAL A 156 -29.86 -24.29 -17.00
N ARG A 157 -29.33 -23.99 -15.80
CA ARG A 157 -28.67 -22.69 -15.51
C ARG A 157 -27.49 -22.40 -16.44
N TYR A 158 -26.62 -23.39 -16.65
CA TYR A 158 -25.40 -23.24 -17.44
C TYR A 158 -25.53 -23.75 -18.87
N GLY A 159 -26.74 -24.16 -19.29
CA GLY A 159 -27.02 -24.59 -20.65
C GLY A 159 -26.17 -25.78 -21.13
N THR A 160 -25.83 -26.72 -20.25
CA THR A 160 -24.90 -27.81 -20.57
C THR A 160 -25.38 -29.20 -20.12
N ILE A 161 -25.28 -30.18 -21.02
CA ILE A 161 -25.55 -31.59 -20.73
C ILE A 161 -24.35 -32.32 -20.09
N LYS A 162 -23.21 -31.62 -19.92
CA LYS A 162 -21.98 -32.22 -19.39
C LYS A 162 -22.16 -32.79 -17.99
N PHE A 163 -23.03 -32.23 -17.16
CA PHE A 163 -23.35 -32.77 -15.82
C PHE A 163 -23.96 -34.18 -15.83
N PHE A 164 -24.47 -34.65 -16.97
CA PHE A 164 -25.02 -36.01 -17.14
C PHE A 164 -24.14 -36.94 -17.98
N THR A 165 -23.25 -36.36 -18.78
CA THR A 165 -22.45 -37.13 -19.76
C THR A 165 -21.00 -37.33 -19.34
N THR A 166 -20.49 -36.54 -18.39
CA THR A 166 -19.15 -36.72 -17.85
C THR A 166 -19.10 -37.84 -16.81
N SER A 167 -18.03 -38.63 -16.83
CA SER A 167 -17.69 -39.60 -15.77
C SER A 167 -16.96 -38.96 -14.59
N ALA A 168 -16.64 -37.65 -14.67
CA ALA A 168 -15.87 -36.97 -13.63
C ALA A 168 -16.65 -36.75 -12.32
N ILE A 169 -17.97 -36.68 -12.38
CA ILE A 169 -18.80 -36.32 -11.23
C ILE A 169 -19.08 -37.55 -10.37
N THR A 170 -18.71 -37.46 -9.09
CA THR A 170 -18.90 -38.49 -8.06
C THR A 170 -20.06 -38.14 -7.13
N GLY A 171 -20.27 -38.96 -6.09
CA GLY A 171 -21.21 -38.67 -4.99
C GLY A 171 -20.79 -37.48 -4.13
N GLU A 172 -19.48 -37.24 -4.03
CA GLU A 172 -18.87 -36.19 -3.18
C GLU A 172 -18.63 -34.88 -3.94
N SER A 173 -18.84 -34.87 -5.26
CA SER A 173 -18.59 -33.69 -6.08
C SER A 173 -19.48 -32.52 -5.68
N ARG A 174 -18.88 -31.33 -5.66
CA ARG A 174 -19.56 -30.07 -5.36
C ARG A 174 -19.35 -29.10 -6.51
N LEU A 175 -20.36 -28.27 -6.78
CA LEU A 175 -20.28 -27.18 -7.73
C LEU A 175 -20.12 -25.87 -6.97
N ILE A 176 -18.96 -25.25 -7.12
CA ILE A 176 -18.66 -23.89 -6.67
C ILE A 176 -19.12 -22.93 -7.76
N PHE A 177 -19.91 -21.94 -7.40
CA PHE A 177 -20.39 -20.87 -8.29
C PHE A 177 -20.56 -19.58 -7.49
N ARG A 178 -20.62 -18.43 -8.17
CA ARG A 178 -20.51 -17.10 -7.53
C ARG A 178 -19.31 -17.07 -6.60
N ASN A 179 -18.16 -17.40 -7.18
CA ASN A 179 -16.88 -17.33 -6.50
C ASN A 179 -16.19 -15.98 -6.69
N ASN A 180 -16.76 -15.09 -7.52
CA ASN A 180 -16.49 -13.66 -7.42
C ASN A 180 -17.01 -13.18 -6.05
N ILE A 181 -16.12 -12.67 -5.19
CA ILE A 181 -16.49 -12.27 -3.82
C ILE A 181 -17.51 -11.14 -3.79
N ARG A 182 -17.43 -10.18 -4.72
CA ARG A 182 -18.35 -9.03 -4.77
C ARG A 182 -19.74 -9.48 -5.22
N GLU A 183 -19.83 -10.23 -6.31
CA GLU A 183 -21.10 -10.82 -6.79
C GLU A 183 -21.76 -11.67 -5.69
N ARG A 184 -20.95 -12.42 -4.95
CA ARG A 184 -21.42 -13.27 -3.85
C ARG A 184 -22.01 -12.45 -2.71
N ILE A 185 -21.31 -11.40 -2.27
CA ILE A 185 -21.77 -10.52 -1.20
C ILE A 185 -23.03 -9.76 -1.64
N GLU A 186 -23.04 -9.18 -2.84
CA GLU A 186 -24.19 -8.47 -3.40
C GLU A 186 -25.42 -9.38 -3.54
N THR A 187 -25.21 -10.64 -3.91
CA THR A 187 -26.29 -11.63 -3.96
C THR A 187 -26.89 -11.91 -2.58
N ALA A 188 -26.05 -11.98 -1.54
CA ALA A 188 -26.48 -12.30 -0.18
C ALA A 188 -27.08 -11.09 0.56
N ALA A 189 -26.53 -9.90 0.34
CA ALA A 189 -26.91 -8.67 1.03
C ALA A 189 -27.01 -7.49 0.02
N PRO A 190 -27.96 -7.52 -0.93
CA PRO A 190 -28.07 -6.53 -2.02
C PRO A 190 -28.42 -5.11 -1.55
N PHE A 191 -28.74 -4.95 -0.27
CA PHE A 191 -29.07 -3.67 0.36
C PHE A 191 -27.85 -2.96 0.96
N LEU A 192 -26.67 -3.60 0.95
CA LEU A 192 -25.39 -2.99 1.29
C LEU A 192 -24.68 -2.57 0.00
N ALA A 193 -24.22 -1.32 -0.05
CA ALA A 193 -23.34 -0.86 -1.13
C ALA A 193 -21.90 -1.27 -0.79
N LEU A 194 -21.17 -1.87 -1.73
CA LEU A 194 -19.81 -2.33 -1.48
C LEU A 194 -18.79 -1.24 -1.82
N ASP A 195 -17.74 -1.16 -1.01
CA ASP A 195 -16.54 -0.41 -1.37
C ASP A 195 -15.93 -0.94 -2.68
N PRO A 196 -15.40 -0.07 -3.56
CA PRO A 196 -14.78 -0.51 -4.79
C PRO A 196 -13.52 -1.39 -4.62
N ASP A 197 -12.85 -1.38 -3.47
CA ASP A 197 -11.55 -2.03 -3.27
C ASP A 197 -11.57 -3.04 -2.10
N PRO A 198 -12.00 -4.30 -2.32
CA PRO A 198 -11.79 -5.36 -1.33
C PRO A 198 -10.30 -5.69 -1.22
N TYR A 199 -9.85 -6.04 -0.02
CA TYR A 199 -8.43 -6.33 0.21
C TYR A 199 -8.20 -7.70 0.83
N MET A 200 -7.09 -8.32 0.45
CA MET A 200 -6.64 -9.61 0.98
C MET A 200 -5.79 -9.43 2.24
N THR A 201 -5.90 -10.36 3.19
CA THR A 201 -5.04 -10.44 4.37
C THR A 201 -4.64 -11.89 4.69
N ILE A 202 -3.46 -12.06 5.27
CA ILE A 202 -2.97 -13.33 5.81
C ILE A 202 -3.26 -13.36 7.31
N ALA A 203 -4.17 -14.24 7.74
CA ALA A 203 -4.49 -14.42 9.16
C ALA A 203 -4.68 -15.90 9.48
N GLY A 204 -4.07 -16.37 10.57
CA GLY A 204 -4.17 -17.75 11.04
C GLY A 204 -3.70 -18.80 10.04
N GLY A 205 -2.69 -18.50 9.21
CA GLY A 205 -2.21 -19.40 8.16
C GLY A 205 -3.12 -19.48 6.93
N ARG A 206 -4.12 -18.59 6.82
CA ARG A 206 -5.15 -18.60 5.78
C ARG A 206 -5.27 -17.25 5.10
N LEU A 207 -5.89 -17.26 3.93
CA LEU A 207 -6.17 -16.09 3.10
C LEU A 207 -7.62 -15.65 3.29
N TRP A 208 -7.82 -14.38 3.62
CA TRP A 208 -9.12 -13.78 3.87
C TRP A 208 -9.28 -12.49 3.07
N TRP A 209 -10.42 -12.35 2.43
CA TRP A 209 -10.84 -11.07 1.88
C TRP A 209 -11.60 -10.27 2.92
N ILE A 210 -11.33 -8.97 3.00
CA ILE A 210 -12.11 -8.02 3.77
C ILE A 210 -12.72 -7.01 2.78
N GLN A 211 -14.03 -6.89 2.81
CA GLN A 211 -14.81 -5.97 1.99
C GLN A 211 -15.56 -5.02 2.92
N ASP A 212 -15.24 -3.74 2.82
CA ASP A 212 -16.04 -2.69 3.45
C ASP A 212 -17.40 -2.56 2.76
N ALA A 213 -18.46 -2.43 3.55
CA ALA A 213 -19.83 -2.38 3.08
C ALA A 213 -20.64 -1.29 3.81
N TYR A 214 -21.38 -0.54 3.00
CA TYR A 214 -22.03 0.70 3.38
C TYR A 214 -23.55 0.57 3.42
N THR A 215 -24.17 1.22 4.40
CA THR A 215 -25.57 1.62 4.23
C THR A 215 -25.63 2.99 3.58
N VAL A 216 -26.46 3.12 2.55
CA VAL A 216 -26.60 4.36 1.78
C VAL A 216 -28.06 4.72 1.57
N THR A 217 -28.37 6.02 1.49
CA THR A 217 -29.69 6.49 1.04
C THR A 217 -29.61 7.89 0.43
N THR A 218 -30.60 8.22 -0.41
CA THR A 218 -30.82 9.57 -0.98
C THR A 218 -31.87 10.36 -0.21
N ARG A 219 -32.41 9.79 0.88
CA ARG A 219 -33.60 10.30 1.58
C ARG A 219 -33.32 10.76 2.99
N TYR A 220 -32.06 10.97 3.35
CA TYR A 220 -31.72 11.45 4.67
C TYR A 220 -32.08 12.93 4.81
N PRO A 221 -32.88 13.34 5.80
CA PRO A 221 -33.35 14.71 5.90
C PRO A 221 -32.19 15.67 6.25
N TYR A 222 -32.27 16.91 5.78
CA TYR A 222 -31.28 17.96 6.07
C TYR A 222 -29.83 17.61 5.72
N SER A 223 -29.62 16.80 4.68
CA SER A 223 -28.29 16.41 4.21
C SER A 223 -28.08 16.81 2.75
N THR A 224 -26.87 17.25 2.43
CA THR A 224 -26.45 17.63 1.08
C THR A 224 -26.13 16.37 0.26
N PRO A 225 -26.73 16.21 -0.94
CA PRO A 225 -26.36 15.12 -1.84
C PRO A 225 -24.91 15.23 -2.32
N GLU A 226 -24.19 14.11 -2.29
CA GLU A 226 -22.82 13.93 -2.78
C GLU A 226 -22.68 12.52 -3.35
N ALA A 227 -21.95 12.34 -4.46
CA ALA A 227 -21.71 11.03 -5.08
C ALA A 227 -22.99 10.15 -5.30
N GLY A 228 -24.15 10.78 -5.51
CA GLY A 228 -25.42 10.09 -5.80
C GLY A 228 -26.22 9.62 -4.57
N PHE A 229 -25.77 9.91 -3.35
CA PHE A 229 -26.51 9.70 -2.09
C PHE A 229 -26.46 10.95 -1.23
N ASN A 230 -27.14 10.96 -0.08
CA ASN A 230 -26.99 12.02 0.93
C ASN A 230 -26.80 11.44 2.34
N TYR A 231 -26.47 10.16 2.41
CA TYR A 231 -26.11 9.44 3.62
C TYR A 231 -25.28 8.23 3.24
N ILE A 232 -24.20 8.04 3.97
CA ILE A 232 -23.32 6.88 3.87
C ILE A 232 -22.73 6.59 5.26
N ARG A 233 -22.65 5.32 5.62
CA ARG A 233 -21.95 4.83 6.83
C ARG A 233 -21.18 3.56 6.53
N ASN A 234 -19.94 3.45 7.03
CA ASN A 234 -19.21 2.17 7.07
C ASN A 234 -19.81 1.28 8.15
N SER A 235 -20.91 0.65 7.79
CA SER A 235 -21.78 -0.05 8.72
C SER A 235 -21.31 -1.49 8.96
N VAL A 236 -20.74 -2.14 7.95
CA VAL A 236 -20.45 -3.57 7.99
C VAL A 236 -19.09 -3.84 7.36
N LYS A 237 -18.31 -4.72 7.98
CA LYS A 237 -17.12 -5.32 7.36
C LYS A 237 -17.42 -6.78 7.05
N VAL A 238 -17.35 -7.14 5.77
CA VAL A 238 -17.60 -8.50 5.32
C VAL A 238 -16.28 -9.22 5.17
N VAL A 239 -16.11 -10.33 5.88
CA VAL A 239 -14.94 -11.19 5.76
C VAL A 239 -15.31 -12.42 4.95
N VAL A 240 -14.55 -12.73 3.91
CA VAL A 240 -14.73 -13.90 3.05
C VAL A 240 -13.51 -14.81 3.10
N ASP A 241 -13.72 -16.07 3.45
CA ASP A 241 -12.69 -17.10 3.38
C ASP A 241 -12.36 -17.41 1.92
N ALA A 242 -11.11 -17.17 1.48
CA ALA A 242 -10.71 -17.40 0.09
C ALA A 242 -10.80 -18.88 -0.33
N TYR A 243 -10.78 -19.81 0.64
CA TYR A 243 -10.87 -21.25 0.40
C TYR A 243 -12.32 -21.76 0.43
N ASN A 244 -13.11 -21.34 1.43
CA ASN A 244 -14.48 -21.85 1.63
C ASN A 244 -15.58 -20.98 1.00
N GLY A 245 -15.33 -19.69 0.82
CA GLY A 245 -16.35 -18.71 0.42
C GLY A 245 -17.41 -18.48 1.50
N SER A 246 -17.16 -18.89 2.75
CA SER A 246 -17.98 -18.51 3.90
C SER A 246 -17.83 -17.01 4.14
N MET A 247 -18.95 -16.34 4.39
CA MET A 247 -18.99 -14.89 4.62
C MET A 247 -19.44 -14.62 6.05
N ALA A 248 -18.77 -13.70 6.73
CA ALA A 248 -19.20 -13.16 8.02
C ALA A 248 -19.39 -11.64 7.88
N PHE A 249 -20.58 -11.15 8.25
CA PHE A 249 -20.95 -9.73 8.14
C PHE A 249 -20.83 -9.08 9.51
N TYR A 250 -19.65 -8.53 9.81
CA TYR A 250 -19.39 -7.93 11.12
C TYR A 250 -19.97 -6.52 11.21
N VAL A 251 -20.82 -6.30 12.22
CA VAL A 251 -21.39 -4.99 12.54
C VAL A 251 -20.28 -4.06 12.99
N TRP A 252 -20.10 -2.94 12.29
CA TRP A 252 -19.02 -1.99 12.56
C TRP A 252 -19.51 -0.66 13.14
N ASP A 253 -20.52 -0.05 12.53
CA ASP A 253 -21.22 1.11 13.09
C ASP A 253 -22.50 0.64 13.79
N GLU A 254 -22.41 0.42 15.10
CA GLU A 254 -23.57 0.01 15.91
C GLU A 254 -24.65 1.08 16.01
N GLU A 255 -24.31 2.34 15.74
CA GLU A 255 -25.24 3.47 15.86
C GLU A 255 -26.04 3.76 14.60
N ASP A 256 -25.62 3.22 13.45
CA ASP A 256 -26.27 3.40 12.16
C ASP A 256 -27.76 2.96 12.19
N PRO A 257 -28.72 3.89 12.03
CA PRO A 257 -30.15 3.58 12.01
C PRO A 257 -30.58 2.63 10.88
N LEU A 258 -29.92 2.67 9.72
CA LEU A 258 -30.24 1.77 8.61
C LEU A 258 -29.79 0.35 8.93
N LEU A 259 -28.56 0.18 9.42
CA LEU A 259 -28.07 -1.13 9.86
C LEU A 259 -28.91 -1.69 11.01
N LYS A 260 -29.28 -0.88 12.02
CA LYS A 260 -30.18 -1.31 13.11
C LYS A 260 -31.48 -1.90 12.57
N THR A 261 -31.99 -1.36 11.47
CA THR A 261 -33.20 -1.87 10.81
C THR A 261 -32.92 -3.20 10.11
N TYR A 262 -31.87 -3.29 9.29
CA TYR A 262 -31.52 -4.54 8.60
C TYR A 262 -31.21 -5.68 9.57
N ARG A 263 -30.56 -5.40 10.71
CA ARG A 263 -30.31 -6.39 11.77
C ARG A 263 -31.59 -6.97 12.38
N ARG A 264 -32.68 -6.21 12.41
CA ARG A 264 -34.00 -6.71 12.86
C ARG A 264 -34.68 -7.56 11.79
N VAL A 265 -34.47 -7.25 10.51
CA VAL A 265 -35.04 -8.00 9.39
C VAL A 265 -34.29 -9.32 9.16
N PHE A 266 -32.96 -9.30 9.30
CA PHE A 266 -32.06 -10.43 9.04
C PHE A 266 -31.17 -10.72 10.26
N PRO A 267 -31.70 -11.22 11.38
CA PRO A 267 -30.96 -11.37 12.63
C PRO A 267 -29.80 -12.37 12.54
N GLU A 268 -29.89 -13.37 11.66
CA GLU A 268 -28.85 -14.41 11.48
C GLU A 268 -27.71 -13.97 10.54
N LEU A 269 -27.88 -12.88 9.79
CA LEU A 269 -26.89 -12.44 8.81
C LEU A 269 -25.69 -11.74 9.47
N PHE A 270 -25.94 -10.99 10.54
CA PHE A 270 -24.96 -10.07 11.11
C PHE A 270 -24.31 -10.59 12.38
N THR A 271 -22.99 -10.53 12.42
CA THR A 271 -22.14 -10.95 13.54
C THR A 271 -21.65 -9.73 14.33
N PRO A 272 -21.65 -9.76 15.68
CA PRO A 272 -21.04 -8.69 16.48
C PRO A 272 -19.55 -8.52 16.18
N ARG A 273 -19.05 -7.26 16.19
CA ARG A 273 -17.61 -6.96 16.02
C ARG A 273 -16.73 -7.73 17.01
N SER A 274 -17.21 -7.92 18.24
CA SER A 274 -16.48 -8.62 19.31
C SER A 274 -16.16 -10.08 18.98
N GLU A 275 -16.87 -10.69 18.03
CA GLU A 275 -16.62 -12.06 17.59
C GLU A 275 -15.59 -12.13 16.44
N MET A 276 -15.16 -10.98 15.89
CA MET A 276 -14.10 -10.94 14.89
C MET A 276 -12.79 -11.41 15.53
N PRO A 277 -12.11 -12.43 14.96
CA PRO A 277 -10.82 -12.88 15.44
C PRO A 277 -9.82 -11.72 15.52
N ARG A 278 -9.03 -11.68 16.60
CA ARG A 278 -8.06 -10.61 16.83
C ARG A 278 -7.09 -10.42 15.66
N GLU A 279 -6.62 -11.52 15.08
CA GLU A 279 -5.70 -11.49 13.94
C GLU A 279 -6.33 -10.75 12.74
N LEU A 280 -7.61 -11.00 12.44
CA LEU A 280 -8.32 -10.26 11.38
C LEU A 280 -8.60 -8.80 11.76
N LEU A 281 -8.92 -8.56 13.03
CA LEU A 281 -9.18 -7.21 13.53
C LEU A 281 -7.96 -6.29 13.40
N GLU A 282 -6.76 -6.85 13.59
CA GLU A 282 -5.47 -6.16 13.40
C GLU A 282 -5.22 -5.80 11.93
N HIS A 283 -5.94 -6.40 10.98
CA HIS A 283 -5.84 -6.13 9.54
C HIS A 283 -6.94 -5.22 8.99
N VAL A 284 -7.95 -4.86 9.79
CA VAL A 284 -8.98 -3.93 9.36
C VAL A 284 -8.41 -2.53 9.11
N ARG A 285 -8.70 -1.93 7.95
CA ARG A 285 -8.32 -0.54 7.60
C ARG A 285 -9.54 0.38 7.48
N TYR A 286 -9.32 1.69 7.62
CA TYR A 286 -10.34 2.71 7.33
C TYR A 286 -10.54 2.78 5.81
N PRO A 287 -11.76 2.64 5.28
CA PRO A 287 -11.93 2.44 3.84
C PRO A 287 -11.69 3.69 3.02
N GLU A 288 -11.03 3.51 1.88
CA GLU A 288 -10.69 4.59 0.95
C GLU A 288 -11.94 5.23 0.34
N GLY A 289 -12.91 4.44 -0.13
CA GLY A 289 -14.10 4.97 -0.78
C GLY A 289 -14.89 5.95 0.10
N LEU A 290 -15.15 5.58 1.37
CA LEU A 290 -15.80 6.49 2.32
C LEU A 290 -14.94 7.71 2.63
N PHE A 291 -13.63 7.52 2.78
CA PHE A 291 -12.72 8.61 3.11
C PHE A 291 -12.63 9.64 1.98
N ASP A 292 -12.59 9.21 0.72
CA ASP A 292 -12.58 10.09 -0.44
C ASP A 292 -13.87 10.92 -0.53
N ILE A 293 -15.02 10.30 -0.28
CA ILE A 293 -16.30 11.02 -0.18
C ILE A 293 -16.25 12.04 0.95
N GLN A 294 -15.75 11.66 2.12
CA GLN A 294 -15.62 12.56 3.27
C GLN A 294 -14.68 13.73 2.96
N ALA A 295 -13.53 13.47 2.33
CA ALA A 295 -12.57 14.47 1.93
C ALA A 295 -13.18 15.46 0.93
N GLN A 296 -13.94 14.96 -0.05
CA GLN A 296 -14.66 15.78 -1.03
C GLN A 296 -15.69 16.68 -0.35
N VAL A 297 -16.50 16.17 0.58
CA VAL A 297 -17.44 16.98 1.36
C VAL A 297 -16.69 18.01 2.22
N TRP A 298 -15.58 17.61 2.83
CA TRP A 298 -14.78 18.47 3.71
C TRP A 298 -14.21 19.70 3.01
N THR A 299 -14.03 19.65 1.68
CA THR A 299 -13.61 20.83 0.88
C THR A 299 -14.50 22.05 1.08
N THR A 300 -15.76 21.84 1.45
CA THR A 300 -16.78 22.90 1.61
C THR A 300 -17.24 23.05 3.06
N TYR A 301 -17.35 21.96 3.81
CA TYR A 301 -18.00 21.95 5.13
C TYR A 301 -17.05 22.00 6.33
N HIS A 302 -15.75 22.26 6.12
CA HIS A 302 -14.78 22.43 7.21
C HIS A 302 -14.94 23.74 8.01
N VAL A 303 -15.84 24.64 7.59
CA VAL A 303 -16.07 25.95 8.21
C VAL A 303 -17.29 25.95 9.14
N ASP A 304 -17.19 26.65 10.27
CA ASP A 304 -18.31 26.78 11.23
C ASP A 304 -19.23 27.98 10.94
N GLY A 305 -18.74 28.99 10.21
CA GLY A 305 -19.45 30.25 9.98
C GLY A 305 -20.42 30.17 8.79
N PRO A 306 -21.74 30.44 8.98
CA PRO A 306 -22.71 30.34 7.89
C PRO A 306 -22.45 31.33 6.76
N ASP A 307 -21.95 32.54 7.08
CA ASP A 307 -21.59 33.53 6.07
C ASP A 307 -20.37 33.09 5.24
N ILE A 308 -19.41 32.41 5.87
CA ILE A 308 -18.22 31.89 5.18
C ILE A 308 -18.64 30.75 4.23
N LEU A 309 -19.50 29.86 4.71
CA LEU A 309 -20.06 28.77 3.92
C LEU A 309 -20.88 29.30 2.74
N TYR A 310 -21.76 30.28 2.96
CA TYR A 310 -22.60 30.87 1.93
C TYR A 310 -21.78 31.56 0.83
N ASN A 311 -20.76 32.33 1.23
CA ASN A 311 -19.92 33.07 0.29
C ASN A 311 -18.85 32.18 -0.38
N LYS A 312 -18.65 30.94 0.08
CA LYS A 312 -17.58 30.02 -0.37
C LYS A 312 -16.19 30.66 -0.39
N GLY A 313 -15.96 31.62 0.51
CA GLY A 313 -14.73 32.43 0.52
C GLY A 313 -13.48 31.67 0.99
N ASP A 314 -13.64 30.55 1.70
CA ASP A 314 -12.56 29.67 2.19
C ASP A 314 -12.74 28.25 1.63
N GLN A 315 -13.08 28.12 0.34
CA GLN A 315 -13.25 26.80 -0.28
C GLN A 315 -11.89 26.12 -0.47
N TRP A 316 -11.80 24.83 -0.11
CA TRP A 316 -10.61 24.01 -0.32
C TRP A 316 -10.76 23.13 -1.56
N MET A 317 -9.67 22.52 -2.00
CA MET A 317 -9.61 21.56 -3.08
C MET A 317 -8.62 20.46 -2.74
N ILE A 318 -8.90 19.25 -3.24
CA ILE A 318 -7.90 18.18 -3.29
C ILE A 318 -6.92 18.53 -4.42
N PRO A 319 -5.60 18.44 -4.21
CA PRO A 319 -4.61 18.71 -5.26
C PRO A 319 -4.86 17.85 -6.51
N GLU A 320 -4.80 18.46 -7.69
CA GLU A 320 -4.92 17.75 -8.98
C GLU A 320 -3.59 17.65 -9.69
N GLY A 321 -3.39 16.64 -10.55
CA GLY A 321 -2.21 16.55 -11.44
C GLY A 321 -0.97 15.89 -10.84
N VAL A 322 -1.11 15.25 -9.68
CA VAL A 322 -0.04 14.60 -8.90
C VAL A 322 -0.05 13.06 -9.08
N SER A 323 -0.91 12.55 -9.97
CA SER A 323 -1.10 11.12 -10.19
C SER A 323 -0.08 10.55 -11.17
N LEU A 324 0.19 9.23 -11.07
CA LEU A 324 1.00 8.43 -12.00
C LEU A 324 0.68 8.68 -13.49
N ASP A 325 -0.59 8.96 -13.81
CA ASP A 325 -1.07 9.16 -15.18
C ASP A 325 -1.11 10.66 -15.58
N GLY A 326 -0.60 11.56 -14.73
CA GLY A 326 -0.50 13.00 -15.00
C GLY A 326 -1.85 13.75 -15.02
N GLY A 327 -2.95 13.10 -14.61
CA GLY A 327 -4.28 13.70 -14.60
C GLY A 327 -5.15 13.21 -13.44
N GLY A 328 -6.03 14.09 -12.96
CA GLY A 328 -7.02 13.79 -11.92
C GLY A 328 -6.63 14.26 -10.51
N PRO A 329 -7.59 14.21 -9.56
CA PRO A 329 -7.34 14.52 -8.16
C PRO A 329 -6.37 13.49 -7.54
N MET A 330 -5.58 13.95 -6.59
CA MET A 330 -4.76 13.10 -5.74
C MET A 330 -5.66 12.12 -4.98
N GLN A 331 -5.27 10.85 -4.95
CA GLN A 331 -5.96 9.82 -4.19
C GLN A 331 -5.44 9.79 -2.75
N ALA A 332 -6.30 9.39 -1.81
CA ALA A 332 -5.87 9.10 -0.46
C ALA A 332 -4.87 7.93 -0.46
N TYR A 333 -3.96 7.91 0.50
CA TYR A 333 -2.96 6.86 0.61
C TYR A 333 -2.72 6.49 2.06
N TYR A 334 -2.44 5.21 2.27
CA TYR A 334 -2.06 4.69 3.59
C TYR A 334 -0.58 4.92 3.88
N VAL A 335 -0.30 5.35 5.11
CA VAL A 335 1.05 5.52 5.64
C VAL A 335 1.12 5.05 7.09
N ILE A 336 2.28 4.52 7.48
CA ILE A 336 2.64 4.35 8.90
C ILE A 336 3.45 5.56 9.34
N MET A 337 2.96 6.28 10.35
CA MET A 337 3.69 7.39 10.95
C MET A 337 3.30 7.59 12.41
N ARG A 338 4.16 8.29 13.17
CA ARG A 338 3.84 8.73 14.53
C ARG A 338 3.21 10.11 14.48
N LEU A 339 1.95 10.20 14.89
CA LEU A 339 1.24 11.48 14.99
C LEU A 339 1.85 12.36 16.10
N PRO A 340 1.80 13.69 15.96
CA PRO A 340 2.25 14.60 17.02
C PRO A 340 1.53 14.33 18.35
N GLY A 341 2.30 14.17 19.43
CA GLY A 341 1.77 13.88 20.76
C GLY A 341 1.45 12.40 21.04
N GLU A 342 1.51 11.53 20.03
CA GLU A 342 1.33 10.09 20.21
C GLU A 342 2.66 9.37 20.47
N ALA A 343 2.60 8.29 21.26
CA ALA A 343 3.79 7.57 21.72
C ALA A 343 4.32 6.53 20.71
N LYS A 344 3.49 6.11 19.74
CA LYS A 344 3.77 5.02 18.81
C LYS A 344 3.33 5.38 17.40
N GLU A 345 3.95 4.72 16.42
CA GLU A 345 3.54 4.74 15.02
C GLU A 345 2.18 4.05 14.83
N GLU A 346 1.39 4.58 13.91
CA GLU A 346 0.08 4.06 13.57
C GLU A 346 -0.16 4.06 12.07
N PHE A 347 -1.00 3.13 11.62
CA PHE A 347 -1.47 3.06 10.25
C PHE A 347 -2.64 4.03 10.04
N LEU A 348 -2.48 4.94 9.09
CA LEU A 348 -3.46 5.97 8.80
C LEU A 348 -3.64 6.17 7.31
N LEU A 349 -4.88 6.47 6.92
CA LEU A 349 -5.24 6.93 5.58
C LEU A 349 -5.18 8.45 5.58
N MET A 350 -4.58 9.08 4.57
CA MET A 350 -4.45 10.54 4.55
C MET A 350 -4.57 11.17 3.16
N ILE A 351 -4.96 12.44 3.14
CA ILE A 351 -5.05 13.27 1.95
C ILE A 351 -4.76 14.76 2.27
N PRO A 352 -3.95 15.47 1.47
CA PRO A 352 -3.69 16.90 1.64
C PRO A 352 -4.78 17.79 0.99
N PHE A 353 -4.85 19.05 1.43
CA PHE A 353 -5.73 20.09 0.88
C PHE A 353 -4.98 21.37 0.51
N VAL A 354 -5.45 22.03 -0.54
CA VAL A 354 -5.03 23.36 -1.00
C VAL A 354 -6.24 24.31 -1.06
N PRO A 355 -6.08 25.63 -0.93
CA PRO A 355 -7.17 26.57 -1.16
C PRO A 355 -7.60 26.58 -2.64
N ASN A 356 -8.86 26.92 -2.89
CA ASN A 356 -9.34 27.17 -4.24
C ASN A 356 -8.50 28.25 -4.94
N GLY A 357 -8.03 27.95 -6.16
CA GLY A 357 -7.19 28.85 -6.97
C GLY A 357 -5.76 29.06 -6.47
N ARG A 358 -5.29 28.31 -5.47
CA ARG A 358 -3.90 28.36 -4.97
C ARG A 358 -3.31 26.97 -4.89
N GLN A 359 -1.97 26.91 -4.90
CA GLN A 359 -1.25 25.64 -4.85
C GLN A 359 -0.56 25.38 -3.50
N ASN A 360 -0.51 26.36 -2.59
CA ASN A 360 0.06 26.17 -1.26
C ASN A 360 -0.83 25.23 -0.43
N MET A 361 -0.23 24.28 0.29
CA MET A 361 -0.97 23.41 1.20
C MET A 361 -1.48 24.21 2.39
N ILE A 362 -2.67 23.88 2.85
CA ILE A 362 -3.29 24.53 4.03
C ILE A 362 -3.76 23.55 5.07
N ALA A 363 -3.98 22.29 4.70
CA ALA A 363 -4.35 21.26 5.64
C ALA A 363 -4.02 19.88 5.09
N TRP A 364 -4.11 18.88 5.96
CA TRP A 364 -4.32 17.49 5.58
C TRP A 364 -5.38 16.87 6.49
N LEU A 365 -6.12 15.93 5.93
CA LEU A 365 -7.06 15.09 6.66
C LEU A 365 -6.48 13.68 6.76
N GLY A 366 -6.65 13.05 7.91
CA GLY A 366 -6.25 11.67 8.16
C GLY A 366 -7.34 10.89 8.89
N ALA A 367 -7.36 9.57 8.72
CA ALA A 367 -8.21 8.64 9.45
C ALA A 367 -7.37 7.49 10.01
N ARG A 368 -7.46 7.29 11.33
CA ARG A 368 -6.70 6.24 12.04
C ARG A 368 -7.32 4.87 11.76
N SER A 369 -6.49 3.89 11.40
CA SER A 369 -6.92 2.51 11.10
C SER A 369 -6.61 1.51 12.21
N ASP A 370 -5.80 1.87 13.20
CA ASP A 370 -5.41 0.93 14.27
C ASP A 370 -6.35 0.97 15.48
N VAL A 371 -6.58 -0.19 16.09
CA VAL A 371 -7.37 -0.31 17.33
C VAL A 371 -6.51 0.06 18.54
N PRO A 372 -7.08 0.73 19.58
CA PRO A 372 -8.50 1.01 19.81
C PRO A 372 -9.03 2.31 19.19
N VAL A 373 -8.18 3.11 18.55
CA VAL A 373 -8.48 4.48 18.07
C VAL A 373 -9.07 4.54 16.65
N TYR A 374 -9.35 3.37 16.05
CA TYR A 374 -9.92 3.20 14.73
C TYR A 374 -11.07 4.18 14.46
N GLY A 375 -11.06 4.80 13.27
CA GLY A 375 -12.15 5.65 12.79
C GLY A 375 -12.13 7.08 13.33
N THR A 376 -11.14 7.42 14.16
CA THR A 376 -10.91 8.81 14.54
C THR A 376 -10.31 9.57 13.36
N ALA A 377 -11.04 10.58 12.89
CA ALA A 377 -10.58 11.52 11.87
C ALA A 377 -9.76 12.66 12.50
N LEU A 378 -8.75 13.12 11.78
CA LEU A 378 -7.81 14.16 12.17
C LEU A 378 -7.75 15.18 11.05
N ASN A 379 -8.01 16.45 11.36
CA ASN A 379 -7.81 17.55 10.43
C ASN A 379 -6.71 18.46 10.99
N TYR A 380 -5.58 18.53 10.30
CA TYR A 380 -4.48 19.39 10.71
C TYR A 380 -4.42 20.59 9.78
N ILE A 381 -4.64 21.78 10.33
CA ILE A 381 -4.67 23.04 9.57
C ILE A 381 -3.36 23.79 9.82
N PHE A 382 -2.65 24.14 8.75
CA PHE A 382 -1.45 24.95 8.82
C PHE A 382 -1.79 26.41 9.12
N SER A 383 -0.88 27.10 9.80
CA SER A 383 -1.06 28.53 10.09
C SER A 383 -1.17 29.35 8.80
N LYS A 384 -2.14 30.28 8.76
CA LYS A 384 -2.29 31.25 7.66
C LYS A 384 -1.07 32.19 7.51
N SER A 385 -0.19 32.24 8.51
CA SER A 385 1.05 33.01 8.48
C SER A 385 2.24 32.28 7.83
N THR A 386 2.13 30.97 7.55
CA THR A 386 3.25 30.17 7.04
C THR A 386 2.94 29.63 5.65
N THR A 387 3.85 29.84 4.71
CA THR A 387 3.69 29.30 3.35
C THR A 387 4.18 27.86 3.30
N VAL A 388 3.25 26.92 3.23
CA VAL A 388 3.51 25.48 3.08
C VAL A 388 3.31 25.09 1.63
N PHE A 389 4.29 24.41 1.02
CA PHE A 389 4.21 24.05 -0.40
C PHE A 389 3.17 22.95 -0.61
N GLY A 390 2.31 23.06 -1.61
CA GLY A 390 1.43 21.94 -1.98
C GLY A 390 2.15 20.92 -2.85
N PRO A 391 1.51 19.75 -3.07
CA PRO A 391 2.10 18.67 -3.85
C PRO A 391 2.52 19.13 -5.27
N ASN A 392 1.66 19.91 -5.95
CA ASN A 392 1.96 20.47 -7.28
C ASN A 392 3.18 21.39 -7.32
N GLN A 393 3.40 22.18 -6.27
CA GLN A 393 4.57 23.05 -6.19
C GLN A 393 5.84 22.21 -6.01
N VAL A 394 5.76 21.19 -5.15
CA VAL A 394 6.89 20.28 -4.93
C VAL A 394 7.22 19.50 -6.19
N GLU A 395 6.23 18.96 -6.91
CA GLU A 395 6.47 18.33 -8.22
C GLU A 395 7.09 19.30 -9.22
N SER A 396 6.63 20.56 -9.25
CA SER A 396 7.22 21.57 -10.13
C SER A 396 8.69 21.84 -9.78
N VAL A 397 9.05 21.90 -8.50
CA VAL A 397 10.44 22.05 -8.05
C VAL A 397 11.27 20.82 -8.43
N ILE A 398 10.76 19.61 -8.18
CA ILE A 398 11.41 18.35 -8.56
C ILE A 398 11.67 18.29 -10.08
N ASN A 399 10.70 18.73 -10.88
CA ASN A 399 10.79 18.74 -12.34
C ASN A 399 11.76 19.81 -12.87
N GLN A 400 11.96 20.91 -12.14
CA GLN A 400 12.87 22.00 -12.50
C GLN A 400 14.30 21.79 -12.00
N ASP A 401 14.51 20.87 -11.06
CA ASP A 401 15.82 20.56 -10.53
C ASP A 401 16.78 20.10 -11.67
N PRO A 402 17.94 20.75 -11.88
CA PRO A 402 18.83 20.44 -12.98
C PRO A 402 19.37 19.00 -12.96
N GLU A 403 19.66 18.43 -11.79
CA GLU A 403 20.18 17.06 -11.67
C GLU A 403 19.08 16.05 -12.04
N ILE A 404 17.88 16.24 -11.47
CA ILE A 404 16.73 15.35 -11.74
C ILE A 404 16.31 15.47 -13.21
N SER A 405 16.17 16.68 -13.74
CA SER A 405 15.73 16.92 -15.12
C SER A 405 16.72 16.34 -16.15
N ALA A 406 18.03 16.53 -15.94
CA ALA A 406 19.07 15.92 -16.77
C ALA A 406 19.02 14.40 -16.69
N GLN A 407 18.90 13.83 -15.49
CA GLN A 407 18.89 12.39 -15.29
C GLN A 407 17.64 11.73 -15.89
N ARG A 408 16.47 12.35 -15.73
CA ARG A 408 15.21 11.91 -16.36
C ARG A 408 15.31 11.93 -17.87
N THR A 409 15.86 13.00 -18.44
CA THR A 409 16.06 13.10 -19.89
C THR A 409 17.02 12.02 -20.38
N LEU A 410 18.10 11.73 -19.66
CA LEU A 410 19.06 10.70 -20.03
C LEU A 410 18.47 9.28 -19.94
N TRP A 411 17.72 8.98 -18.88
CA TRP A 411 17.09 7.67 -18.68
C TRP A 411 15.83 7.46 -19.53
N GLY A 412 15.16 8.54 -19.94
CA GLY A 412 14.02 8.51 -20.86
C GLY A 412 14.43 8.43 -22.33
N GLN A 413 15.70 8.20 -22.64
CA GLN A 413 16.17 8.02 -24.02
C GLN A 413 16.23 6.55 -24.41
N GLN A 414 15.93 6.29 -25.70
CA GLN A 414 16.19 5.05 -26.43
C GLN A 414 15.99 3.74 -25.64
N GLY A 415 14.74 3.29 -25.54
CA GLY A 415 14.40 1.93 -25.10
C GLY A 415 14.00 1.80 -23.63
N SER A 416 14.06 2.87 -22.86
CA SER A 416 13.55 2.94 -21.49
C SER A 416 12.66 4.16 -21.24
N GLU A 417 11.78 4.01 -20.26
CA GLU A 417 10.82 5.00 -19.81
C GLU A 417 11.00 5.26 -18.31
N VAL A 418 10.99 6.54 -17.94
CA VAL A 418 11.06 6.97 -16.54
C VAL A 418 9.63 7.16 -16.01
N ILE A 419 9.31 6.47 -14.92
CA ILE A 419 8.02 6.58 -14.23
C ILE A 419 8.26 7.22 -12.87
N LEU A 420 7.64 8.37 -12.63
CA LEU A 420 7.54 8.93 -11.28
C LEU A 420 6.34 8.29 -10.58
N GLY A 421 6.54 7.73 -9.39
CA GLY A 421 5.45 7.22 -8.58
C GLY A 421 4.69 8.32 -7.85
N ASN A 422 3.72 7.89 -7.05
CA ASN A 422 2.88 8.79 -6.26
C ASN A 422 3.74 9.63 -5.30
N LEU A 423 3.48 10.94 -5.26
CA LEU A 423 4.10 11.85 -4.30
C LEU A 423 3.42 11.68 -2.93
N LEU A 424 4.17 11.20 -1.95
CA LEU A 424 3.70 11.06 -0.56
C LEU A 424 4.06 12.31 0.24
N VAL A 425 3.11 12.83 1.00
CA VAL A 425 3.31 13.95 1.93
C VAL A 425 3.31 13.39 3.34
N VAL A 426 4.45 13.42 4.02
CA VAL A 426 4.60 12.87 5.37
C VAL A 426 4.86 14.03 6.35
N PRO A 427 3.90 14.33 7.25
CA PRO A 427 4.13 15.29 8.33
C PRO A 427 5.15 14.74 9.32
N ILE A 428 6.15 15.55 9.65
CA ILE A 428 7.19 15.25 10.65
C ILE A 428 7.36 16.48 11.54
N ASP A 429 6.93 16.34 12.80
CA ASP A 429 6.89 17.43 13.79
C ASP A 429 6.27 18.71 13.19
N ASP A 430 7.04 19.79 13.08
CA ASP A 430 6.61 21.10 12.56
C ASP A 430 6.87 21.28 11.05
N SER A 431 7.12 20.20 10.31
CA SER A 431 7.53 20.24 8.90
C SER A 431 6.90 19.15 8.05
N LEU A 432 7.00 19.30 6.72
CA LEU A 432 6.53 18.30 5.76
C LEU A 432 7.70 17.73 4.97
N LEU A 433 7.72 16.41 4.89
CA LEU A 433 8.61 15.64 4.05
C LEU A 433 7.82 15.14 2.84
N TYR A 434 8.35 15.33 1.65
CA TYR A 434 7.74 14.84 0.43
C TYR A 434 8.63 13.75 -0.16
N VAL A 435 8.05 12.61 -0.48
CA VAL A 435 8.77 11.44 -0.97
C VAL A 435 8.15 10.99 -2.28
N GLN A 436 8.96 10.91 -3.34
CA GLN A 436 8.53 10.43 -4.64
C GLN A 436 9.49 9.36 -5.16
N PRO A 437 9.03 8.12 -5.37
CA PRO A 437 9.85 7.09 -5.97
C PRO A 437 9.99 7.32 -7.48
N LEU A 438 11.16 7.03 -8.04
CA LEU A 438 11.45 7.09 -9.47
C LEU A 438 11.83 5.68 -9.96
N TYR A 439 11.01 5.16 -10.86
CA TYR A 439 11.19 3.87 -11.50
C TYR A 439 11.71 4.03 -12.93
N LEU A 440 12.48 3.04 -13.36
CA LEU A 440 12.89 2.88 -14.75
C LEU A 440 12.33 1.56 -15.26
N GLN A 441 11.71 1.58 -16.44
CA GLN A 441 11.27 0.36 -17.13
C GLN A 441 11.79 0.33 -18.56
N SER A 442 12.05 -0.87 -19.07
CA SER A 442 12.33 -1.07 -20.50
C SER A 442 11.02 -1.13 -21.29
N HIS A 443 11.01 -0.58 -22.51
CA HIS A 443 9.88 -0.72 -23.43
C HIS A 443 9.61 -2.18 -23.82
N GLU A 444 10.62 -3.06 -23.78
CA GLU A 444 10.49 -4.46 -24.19
C GLU A 444 9.96 -5.34 -23.05
N THR A 445 10.61 -5.31 -21.89
CA THR A 445 10.28 -6.21 -20.77
C THR A 445 9.26 -5.63 -19.80
N GLN A 446 8.98 -4.31 -19.86
CA GLN A 446 8.01 -3.61 -19.01
C GLN A 446 8.12 -3.99 -17.52
N LEU A 447 9.34 -4.23 -17.02
CA LEU A 447 9.62 -4.51 -15.61
C LEU A 447 10.07 -3.20 -14.95
N PRO A 448 9.24 -2.55 -14.13
CA PRO A 448 9.65 -1.35 -13.43
C PRO A 448 10.60 -1.70 -12.28
N GLN A 449 11.72 -0.99 -12.22
CA GLN A 449 12.71 -1.09 -11.15
C GLN A 449 12.87 0.26 -10.48
N LEU A 450 12.83 0.30 -9.14
CA LEU A 450 13.13 1.52 -8.39
C LEU A 450 14.60 1.87 -8.60
N LYS A 451 14.87 3.06 -9.16
CA LYS A 451 16.25 3.53 -9.36
C LYS A 451 16.62 4.63 -8.39
N ARG A 452 15.68 5.49 -8.03
CA ARG A 452 15.90 6.59 -7.09
C ARG A 452 14.67 6.84 -6.24
N VAL A 453 14.90 7.42 -5.07
CA VAL A 453 13.91 8.06 -4.23
C VAL A 453 14.26 9.55 -4.20
N ILE A 454 13.29 10.38 -4.55
CA ILE A 454 13.39 11.83 -4.48
C ILE A 454 12.76 12.26 -3.17
N VAL A 455 13.51 13.04 -2.40
CA VAL A 455 13.05 13.67 -1.18
C VAL A 455 13.08 15.17 -1.39
N PHE A 456 11.96 15.82 -1.12
CA PHE A 456 11.90 17.26 -0.94
C PHE A 456 11.60 17.58 0.52
N TYR A 457 12.43 18.44 1.10
CA TYR A 457 12.27 18.96 2.44
C TYR A 457 12.48 20.47 2.45
N ARG A 458 11.65 21.18 3.20
CA ARG A 458 11.84 22.62 3.42
C ARG A 458 11.87 22.87 4.92
N ALA A 459 13.03 23.32 5.41
CA ALA A 459 13.21 23.62 6.82
C ALA A 459 12.28 24.80 7.22
N PRO A 460 11.66 24.76 8.41
CA PRO A 460 10.93 25.91 8.94
C PRO A 460 11.86 27.12 9.02
N ALA A 461 11.38 28.28 8.54
CA ALA A 461 12.14 29.52 8.68
C ALA A 461 12.23 29.93 10.17
N PRO A 462 13.39 30.41 10.65
CA PRO A 462 13.48 31.06 11.95
C PRO A 462 12.50 32.24 12.02
N ALA A 463 11.80 32.40 13.16
CA ALA A 463 10.83 33.47 13.34
C ALA A 463 11.44 34.85 13.01
N GLY A 464 10.80 35.58 12.07
CA GLY A 464 11.27 36.89 11.59
C GLY A 464 12.25 36.85 10.41
N ARG A 465 12.60 35.67 9.88
CA ARG A 465 13.42 35.48 8.66
C ARG A 465 12.79 34.47 7.69
N GLU A 466 11.52 34.70 7.34
CA GLU A 466 10.74 33.81 6.44
C GLU A 466 11.38 33.59 5.06
N GLY A 467 12.26 34.50 4.62
CA GLY A 467 13.03 34.39 3.38
C GLY A 467 14.23 33.44 3.43
N ASP A 468 14.66 33.00 4.62
CA ASP A 468 15.87 32.17 4.81
C ASP A 468 15.58 30.66 4.83
N ALA A 469 14.33 30.25 4.53
CA ALA A 469 13.94 28.85 4.53
C ALA A 469 14.73 28.07 3.45
N LYS A 470 15.69 27.25 3.89
CA LYS A 470 16.41 26.36 2.99
C LYS A 470 15.51 25.22 2.53
N GLN A 471 15.43 25.07 1.21
CA GLN A 471 14.80 23.94 0.56
C GLN A 471 15.88 22.97 0.10
N VAL A 472 15.65 21.68 0.29
CA VAL A 472 16.56 20.62 -0.11
C VAL A 472 15.80 19.64 -0.99
N VAL A 473 16.36 19.38 -2.16
CA VAL A 473 15.93 18.32 -3.07
C VAL A 473 17.07 17.30 -3.10
N ALA A 474 16.78 16.05 -2.76
CA ALA A 474 17.76 14.99 -2.78
C ALA A 474 17.22 13.81 -3.60
N MET A 475 18.00 13.36 -4.58
CA MET A 475 17.71 12.15 -5.36
C MET A 475 18.79 11.11 -5.10
N ARG A 476 18.43 10.01 -4.43
CA ARG A 476 19.37 8.93 -4.07
C ARG A 476 18.78 7.54 -4.30
N PRO A 477 19.59 6.47 -4.42
CA PRO A 477 19.11 5.10 -4.62
C PRO A 477 18.06 4.62 -3.61
N THR A 478 18.21 4.97 -2.34
CA THR A 478 17.31 4.53 -1.26
C THR A 478 16.71 5.73 -0.51
N LEU A 479 15.56 5.51 0.15
CA LEU A 479 14.95 6.53 1.02
C LEU A 479 15.91 6.95 2.13
N GLY A 480 16.62 6.01 2.76
CA GLY A 480 17.58 6.31 3.82
C GLY A 480 18.73 7.22 3.36
N GLU A 481 19.28 6.97 2.16
CA GLU A 481 20.30 7.84 1.57
C GLU A 481 19.74 9.21 1.18
N ALA A 482 18.51 9.26 0.63
CA ALA A 482 17.87 10.52 0.25
C ALA A 482 17.59 11.39 1.48
N LEU A 483 17.13 10.78 2.58
CA LEU A 483 16.99 11.45 3.88
C LEU A 483 18.34 11.91 4.42
N THR A 484 19.37 11.08 4.32
CA THR A 484 20.72 11.48 4.77
C THR A 484 21.25 12.66 3.97
N ALA A 485 21.02 12.72 2.66
CA ALA A 485 21.38 13.88 1.86
C ALA A 485 20.51 15.11 2.19
N ALA A 486 19.21 14.91 2.42
CA ALA A 486 18.28 16.00 2.74
C ALA A 486 18.51 16.64 4.11
N PHE A 487 18.94 15.85 5.11
CA PHE A 487 19.09 16.28 6.50
C PHE A 487 20.55 16.31 6.98
N GLY A 488 21.49 15.73 6.24
CA GLY A 488 22.90 15.54 6.63
C GLY A 488 23.85 16.64 6.16
N GLU A 489 23.50 17.41 5.13
CA GLU A 489 24.31 18.54 4.65
C GLU A 489 23.70 19.89 5.06
N ASP A 490 23.80 20.23 6.36
CA ASP A 490 23.80 21.62 6.79
C ASP A 490 24.39 21.83 8.21
N VAL A 491 25.73 21.95 8.23
CA VAL A 491 26.43 22.89 9.12
C VAL A 491 27.26 23.77 8.18
N GLY A 492 26.59 24.83 7.71
CA GLY A 492 26.92 25.77 6.62
C GLY A 492 28.38 26.08 6.25
N ASP A 493 28.58 26.30 4.95
CA ASP A 493 29.66 27.12 4.40
C ASP A 493 29.11 28.47 3.91
N GLY A 494 29.88 29.53 4.17
CA GLY A 494 29.71 30.85 3.56
C GLY A 494 30.92 31.17 2.67
N GLU A 495 30.64 31.27 1.37
CA GLU A 495 31.36 31.96 0.28
C GLU A 495 32.85 31.63 0.01
N THR A 496 33.09 31.09 -1.20
CA THR A 496 34.38 31.21 -1.92
C THR A 496 34.15 31.33 -3.43
N GLU A 497 34.60 32.44 -4.01
CA GLU A 497 35.30 32.48 -5.31
C GLU A 497 36.67 33.13 -5.01
N GLY A 498 37.79 32.40 -5.09
CA GLY A 498 38.71 32.36 -6.24
C GLY A 498 39.73 33.52 -6.16
N GLU A 499 41.05 33.37 -6.00
CA GLU A 499 41.99 32.48 -6.71
C GLU A 499 43.30 32.20 -5.90
N THR A 500 43.96 31.15 -6.39
CA THR A 500 45.18 30.37 -6.07
C THR A 500 46.54 31.09 -5.79
N PRO A 501 47.61 30.35 -5.37
CA PRO A 501 48.53 30.75 -4.29
C PRO A 501 50.01 30.99 -4.67
N SER A 502 50.76 31.54 -3.70
CA SER A 502 52.15 31.16 -3.27
C SER A 502 53.22 32.26 -3.31
N GLY A 503 53.86 32.50 -2.15
CA GLY A 503 55.17 33.16 -2.00
C GLY A 503 55.42 33.67 -0.56
N PRO A 504 56.50 33.28 0.15
CA PRO A 504 56.59 33.41 1.62
C PRO A 504 57.29 34.69 2.09
N GLU A 505 56.85 35.30 3.20
CA GLU A 505 57.71 35.79 4.30
C GLU A 505 56.95 36.46 5.47
N ALA A 506 57.38 36.07 6.68
CA ALA A 506 57.35 36.70 8.01
C ALA A 506 56.31 37.76 8.42
N GLY A 507 55.63 37.49 9.56
CA GLY A 507 55.05 38.52 10.44
C GLY A 507 53.91 37.98 11.32
N GLY A 508 54.14 37.84 12.62
CA GLY A 508 53.22 37.20 13.56
C GLY A 508 51.96 38.00 13.91
N GLY A 509 50.95 37.26 14.36
CA GLY A 509 49.72 37.76 14.99
C GLY A 509 48.74 36.63 15.25
N ALA A 510 48.54 36.26 16.51
CA ALA A 510 47.69 35.16 16.96
C ALA A 510 46.19 35.38 16.67
N GLY A 511 45.49 34.29 16.32
CA GLY A 511 44.03 34.22 16.24
C GLY A 511 43.56 32.81 15.86
N ALA A 512 43.28 31.97 16.85
CA ALA A 512 42.62 30.67 16.73
C ALA A 512 41.17 30.84 16.22
N GLY A 513 40.70 30.03 15.25
CA GLY A 513 39.82 28.88 15.49
C GLY A 513 38.34 29.22 15.18
N GLY A 514 37.53 28.36 14.56
CA GLY A 514 37.66 26.92 14.47
C GLY A 514 36.87 26.26 13.33
N GLY A 515 37.46 25.17 12.82
CA GLY A 515 36.76 24.09 12.13
C GLY A 515 36.67 22.85 13.04
N LEU A 516 35.96 21.83 12.57
CA LEU A 516 35.74 20.53 13.23
C LEU A 516 36.95 20.05 14.04
N SER A 517 36.70 19.70 15.31
CA SER A 517 37.74 19.16 16.19
C SER A 517 38.39 17.92 15.54
N PRO A 518 39.71 17.69 15.73
CA PRO A 518 40.37 16.48 15.26
C PRO A 518 39.68 15.19 15.71
N GLU A 519 39.00 15.24 16.85
CA GLU A 519 38.23 14.14 17.44
C GLU A 519 36.94 13.84 16.65
N ALA A 520 36.21 14.88 16.23
CA ALA A 520 35.03 14.73 15.36
C ALA A 520 35.42 14.11 14.00
N ARG A 521 36.56 14.50 13.42
CA ARG A 521 37.07 13.91 12.16
C ARG A 521 37.45 12.44 12.31
N ALA A 522 38.04 12.06 13.45
CA ALA A 522 38.39 10.68 13.72
C ALA A 522 37.16 9.79 13.90
N LEU A 523 36.11 10.30 14.55
CA LEU A 523 34.83 9.61 14.73
C LEU A 523 34.07 9.44 13.41
N ILE A 524 34.06 10.45 12.54
CA ILE A 524 33.48 10.35 11.19
C ILE A 524 34.21 9.30 10.35
N ALA A 525 35.54 9.31 10.37
CA ALA A 525 36.33 8.30 9.65
C ALA A 525 36.14 6.88 10.20
N ARG A 526 35.89 6.74 11.52
CA ARG A 526 35.56 5.46 12.15
C ARG A 526 34.18 4.99 11.74
N ALA A 527 33.17 5.86 11.79
CA ALA A 527 31.81 5.57 11.35
C ALA A 527 31.78 5.08 9.89
N GLY A 528 32.46 5.77 8.97
CA GLY A 528 32.54 5.34 7.57
C GLY A 528 33.12 3.93 7.41
N ARG A 529 34.21 3.61 8.12
CA ARG A 529 34.82 2.27 8.05
C ARG A 529 33.93 1.17 8.64
N GLU A 530 33.26 1.42 9.76
CA GLU A 530 32.37 0.41 10.35
C GLU A 530 31.13 0.20 9.49
N PHE A 531 30.62 1.24 8.83
CA PHE A 531 29.53 1.11 7.87
C PHE A 531 29.92 0.28 6.64
N ASP A 532 31.06 0.58 6.02
CA ASP A 532 31.55 -0.20 4.86
C ASP A 532 31.78 -1.67 5.23
N ALA A 533 32.39 -1.93 6.40
CA ALA A 533 32.59 -3.28 6.90
C ALA A 533 31.27 -4.01 7.24
N ALA A 534 30.25 -3.29 7.72
CA ALA A 534 28.92 -3.86 7.91
C ALA A 534 28.30 -4.27 6.56
N GLN A 535 28.40 -3.42 5.53
CA GLN A 535 27.87 -3.73 4.19
C GLN A 535 28.56 -4.97 3.59
N ASP A 536 29.86 -5.13 3.79
CA ASP A 536 30.58 -6.31 3.34
C ASP A 536 30.18 -7.58 4.10
N ALA A 537 29.98 -7.50 5.43
CA ALA A 537 29.47 -8.61 6.24
C ALA A 537 28.05 -9.02 5.84
N LEU A 538 27.20 -8.06 5.49
CA LEU A 538 25.84 -8.29 5.00
C LEU A 538 25.85 -9.02 3.64
N ARG A 539 26.71 -8.60 2.71
CA ARG A 539 26.90 -9.27 1.42
C ARG A 539 27.43 -10.70 1.57
N ALA A 540 28.22 -10.96 2.62
CA ALA A 540 28.73 -12.28 2.96
C ALA A 540 27.75 -13.16 3.75
N GLY A 541 26.59 -12.63 4.16
CA GLY A 541 25.60 -13.34 4.98
C GLY A 541 26.01 -13.55 6.44
N ASP A 542 27.05 -12.85 6.94
CA ASP A 542 27.49 -12.91 8.33
C ASP A 542 26.76 -11.87 9.17
N PHE A 543 25.55 -12.23 9.61
CA PHE A 543 24.69 -11.35 10.41
C PHE A 543 25.27 -11.02 11.79
N ALA A 544 26.14 -11.88 12.34
CA ALA A 544 26.79 -11.64 13.63
C ALA A 544 27.86 -10.54 13.50
N GLU A 545 28.67 -10.58 12.43
CA GLU A 545 29.63 -9.53 12.14
C GLU A 545 28.94 -8.23 11.73
N TYR A 546 27.88 -8.29 10.91
CA TYR A 546 27.05 -7.13 10.60
C TYR A 546 26.54 -6.42 11.86
N GLY A 547 25.95 -7.17 12.80
CA GLY A 547 25.47 -6.63 14.07
C GLY A 547 26.57 -5.95 14.89
N ARG A 548 27.76 -6.55 14.96
CA ARG A 548 28.92 -5.96 15.66
C ARG A 548 29.38 -4.65 15.02
N ARG A 549 29.44 -4.59 13.69
CA ARG A 549 29.87 -3.40 12.94
C ARG A 549 28.85 -2.27 13.02
N MET A 550 27.56 -2.61 12.96
CA MET A 550 26.49 -1.63 13.15
C MET A 550 26.47 -1.06 14.57
N GLN A 551 26.78 -1.87 15.59
CA GLN A 551 26.91 -1.39 16.97
C GLN A 551 28.12 -0.46 17.15
N ALA A 552 29.27 -0.80 16.55
CA ALA A 552 30.46 0.06 16.57
C ALA A 552 30.26 1.38 15.80
N LEU A 553 29.45 1.36 14.74
CA LEU A 553 28.99 2.54 14.02
C LEU A 553 28.08 3.41 14.91
N GLU A 554 27.10 2.81 15.58
CA GLU A 554 26.19 3.50 16.50
C GLU A 554 26.94 4.19 17.65
N GLU A 555 27.94 3.52 18.22
CA GLU A 555 28.83 4.09 19.23
C GLU A 555 29.58 5.31 18.70
N ALA A 556 30.19 5.22 17.51
CA ALA A 556 30.93 6.32 16.90
C ALA A 556 30.03 7.53 16.59
N LEU A 557 28.78 7.29 16.17
CA LEU A 557 27.79 8.33 15.91
C LEU A 557 27.25 8.95 17.20
N THR A 558 27.07 8.15 18.26
CA THR A 558 26.63 8.63 19.58
C THR A 558 27.68 9.53 20.22
N ASP A 559 28.96 9.17 20.12
CA ASP A 559 30.06 9.98 20.61
C ASP A 559 30.21 11.28 19.80
N LEU A 560 29.99 11.22 18.48
CA LEU A 560 29.96 12.41 17.62
C LEU A 560 28.80 13.35 17.97
N GLN A 561 27.63 12.82 18.34
CA GLN A 561 26.48 13.62 18.78
C GLN A 561 26.71 14.28 20.14
N ARG A 562 27.42 13.63 21.07
CA ARG A 562 27.79 14.24 22.36
C ARG A 562 28.73 15.44 22.16
N LEU A 563 29.71 15.30 21.27
CA LEU A 563 30.63 16.37 20.86
C LEU A 563 29.95 17.57 20.18
N ARG A 564 28.69 17.45 19.75
CA ARG A 564 27.90 18.54 19.12
C ARG A 564 26.98 19.28 20.11
N LYS A 565 26.71 18.70 21.28
CA LYS A 565 25.88 19.32 22.34
C LYS A 565 26.69 20.20 23.30
N GLU A 566 27.99 19.95 23.37
CA GLU A 566 28.99 20.85 23.97
C GLU A 566 29.40 21.93 22.96
#